data_AF-A0A931ULY1-F1
#
_entry.id   AF-A0A931ULY1-F1
#
_cell.length_a   1.000
_cell.length_b   1.000
_cell.length_c   1.000
_cell.angle_alpha   90.00
_cell.angle_beta   90.00
_cell.angle_gamma   90.00
#
_symmetry.space_group_name_H-M   'P 1'
#
loop_
_entity.id
_entity.type
_entity.pdbx_description
1 polymer ?
#
loop_
_entity_poly.entity_id
_entity_poly.type
_entity_poly.pdbx_seq_one_letter_code
_entity_poly.pdbx_strand_id
1 'polypeptide(L)'
;MPEDSTRRLLKVFGVTVTEFEDASRAAVDKARALGAQGDLPGLLGVLQDLLKASQELNDKWLETTRLIFEHQERACREVGQILAEARRRAGGGAAAG
;
A
#
# COMPACT_ATOMS: atom_id res chain seq x y z
N MET A 1 -4.14 18.29 -4.53
CA MET A 1 -3.24 17.67 -5.51
C MET A 1 -3.20 16.17 -5.23
N PRO A 2 -3.43 15.30 -6.22
CA PRO A 2 -3.37 13.83 -6.04
C PRO A 2 -2.03 13.33 -5.47
N GLU A 3 -0.92 14.00 -5.79
CA GLU A 3 0.40 13.67 -5.24
C GLU A 3 0.49 13.78 -3.70
N ASP A 4 -0.24 14.71 -3.10
CA ASP A 4 -0.24 14.89 -1.64
C ASP A 4 -0.99 13.75 -0.94
N SER A 5 -2.07 13.25 -1.56
CA SER A 5 -2.84 12.12 -1.04
C SER A 5 -2.03 10.82 -1.06
N THR A 6 -1.31 10.55 -2.15
CA THR A 6 -0.47 9.35 -2.29
C THR A 6 0.74 9.39 -1.37
N ARG A 7 1.42 10.55 -1.26
CA ARG A 7 2.53 10.73 -0.31
C ARG A 7 2.06 10.52 1.14
N ARG A 8 0.87 11.03 1.48
CA ARG A 8 0.27 10.83 2.80
C ARG A 8 -0.07 9.36 3.05
N LEU A 9 -0.66 8.67 2.07
CA LEU A 9 -1.02 7.26 2.21
C LEU A 9 0.22 6.38 2.38
N LEU A 10 1.27 6.58 1.58
CA LEU A 10 2.52 5.84 1.71
C LEU A 10 3.20 6.08 3.07
N LYS A 11 3.16 7.31 3.60
CA LYS A 11 3.67 7.61 4.93
C LYS A 11 2.87 6.89 6.02
N VAL A 12 1.54 6.92 5.94
CA VAL A 12 0.65 6.22 6.89
C VAL A 12 0.86 4.71 6.80
N PHE A 13 1.01 4.17 5.60
CA PHE A 13 1.30 2.77 5.38
C PHE A 13 2.64 2.37 6.02
N GLY A 14 3.73 3.11 5.74
CA GLY A 14 5.04 2.84 6.32
C GLY A 14 5.04 2.82 7.84
N VAL A 15 4.38 3.82 8.48
CA VAL A 15 4.20 3.85 9.94
C VAL A 15 3.38 2.65 10.43
N THR A 16 2.28 2.33 9.74
CA THR A 16 1.43 1.18 10.10
C THR A 16 2.20 -0.14 10.02
N VAL A 17 3.06 -0.33 9.01
CA VAL A 17 3.88 -1.54 8.87
C VAL A 17 4.85 -1.68 10.05
N THR A 18 5.60 -0.62 10.36
CA THR A 18 6.58 -0.67 11.46
C THR A 18 5.91 -0.90 12.81
N GLU A 19 4.77 -0.24 13.05
CA GLU A 19 3.99 -0.44 14.27
C GLU A 19 3.44 -1.87 14.34
N PHE A 20 3.00 -2.43 13.21
CA PHE A 20 2.52 -3.81 13.15
C PHE A 20 3.62 -4.84 13.39
N GLU A 21 4.82 -4.65 12.87
CA GLU A 21 5.95 -5.57 13.10
C GLU A 21 6.31 -5.67 14.59
N ASP A 22 6.41 -4.54 15.27
CA ASP A 22 6.70 -4.49 16.71
C ASP A 22 5.52 -5.05 17.54
N ALA A 23 4.29 -4.63 17.22
CA ALA A 23 3.09 -5.07 17.93
C ALA A 23 2.81 -6.57 17.74
N SER A 24 3.03 -7.11 16.53
CA SER A 24 2.79 -8.53 16.24
C SER A 24 3.75 -9.43 17.00
N ARG A 25 5.03 -9.05 17.09
CA ARG A 25 6.02 -9.76 17.90
C ARG A 25 5.64 -9.78 19.37
N ALA A 26 5.31 -8.61 19.93
CA ALA A 26 4.88 -8.49 21.32
C ALA A 26 3.59 -9.28 21.61
N ALA A 27 2.63 -9.28 20.66
CA ALA A 27 1.40 -10.05 20.76
C ALA A 27 1.65 -11.56 20.77
N VAL A 28 2.55 -12.05 19.92
CA VAL A 28 2.92 -13.48 19.88
C VAL A 28 3.59 -13.92 21.19
N ASP A 29 4.50 -13.11 21.74
CA ASP A 29 5.15 -13.42 23.02
C ASP A 29 4.15 -13.41 24.17
N LYS A 30 3.25 -12.42 24.20
CA LYS A 30 2.14 -12.34 25.18
C LYS A 30 1.21 -13.55 25.06
N ALA A 31 0.83 -13.95 23.84
CA ALA A 31 0.01 -15.13 23.61
C ALA A 31 0.69 -16.40 24.15
N ARG A 32 1.99 -16.59 23.90
CA ARG A 32 2.75 -17.72 24.45
C ARG A 32 2.74 -17.73 25.98
N ALA A 33 2.96 -16.58 26.61
CA ALA A 33 2.95 -16.44 28.06
C ALA A 33 1.57 -16.77 28.66
N LEU A 34 0.49 -16.26 28.07
CA LEU A 34 -0.89 -16.53 28.49
C LEU A 34 -1.25 -18.01 28.33
N GLY A 35 -0.85 -18.62 27.21
CA GLY A 35 -1.01 -20.06 26.97
C GLY A 35 -0.28 -20.91 28.02
N ALA A 36 0.95 -20.54 28.38
CA ALA A 36 1.70 -21.23 29.43
C ALA A 36 1.09 -21.06 30.83
N GLN A 37 0.40 -19.94 31.09
CA GLN A 37 -0.30 -19.66 32.34
C GLN A 37 -1.70 -20.31 32.39
N GLY A 38 -2.18 -20.88 31.29
CA GLY A 38 -3.53 -21.44 31.19
C GLY A 38 -4.65 -20.40 31.05
N ASP A 39 -4.31 -19.12 30.81
CA ASP A 39 -5.30 -18.06 30.57
C ASP A 39 -5.80 -18.10 29.11
N LEU A 40 -6.74 -19.02 28.87
CA LEU A 40 -7.37 -19.20 27.56
C LEU A 40 -8.17 -17.96 27.10
N PRO A 41 -8.99 -17.30 27.94
CA PRO A 41 -9.68 -16.06 27.54
C PRO A 41 -8.71 -14.96 27.10
N GLY A 42 -7.64 -14.73 27.88
CA GLY A 42 -6.62 -13.75 27.54
C GLY A 42 -5.89 -14.08 26.24
N LEU A 43 -5.52 -15.35 26.06
CA LEU A 43 -4.90 -15.85 24.83
C LEU A 43 -5.78 -15.59 23.60
N LEU A 44 -7.06 -15.96 23.66
CA LEU A 44 -7.99 -15.78 22.56
C LEU A 44 -8.16 -14.30 22.19
N GLY A 45 -8.23 -13.41 23.18
CA GLY A 45 -8.30 -11.97 22.95
C GLY A 45 -7.08 -11.45 22.20
N VAL A 46 -5.87 -11.80 22.63
CA VAL A 46 -4.62 -11.37 21.97
C VAL A 46 -4.54 -11.88 20.53
N LEU A 47 -4.95 -13.13 20.28
CA LEU A 47 -4.94 -13.69 18.92
C LEU A 47 -5.97 -13.03 18.01
N GLN A 48 -7.15 -12.68 18.53
CA GLN A 48 -8.18 -11.94 17.79
C GLN A 48 -7.71 -10.53 17.43
N ASP A 49 -7.08 -9.82 18.37
CA ASP A 49 -6.53 -8.49 18.13
C ASP A 49 -5.44 -8.52 17.05
N LEU A 50 -4.55 -9.53 17.09
CA LEU A 50 -3.52 -9.72 16.08
C LEU A 50 -4.10 -10.02 14.69
N LEU A 51 -5.15 -10.85 14.63
CA LEU A 51 -5.85 -11.13 13.38
C LEU A 51 -6.47 -9.86 12.79
N LYS A 52 -7.12 -9.05 13.62
CA LYS A 52 -7.72 -7.78 13.20
C LYS A 52 -6.65 -6.80 12.70
N ALA A 53 -5.56 -6.62 13.44
CA ALA A 53 -4.46 -5.76 13.01
C ALA A 53 -3.86 -6.21 11.67
N SER A 54 -3.75 -7.52 11.45
CA SER A 54 -3.26 -8.09 10.18
C SER A 54 -4.20 -7.79 9.01
N GLN A 55 -5.52 -7.85 9.24
CA GLN A 55 -6.52 -7.50 8.23
C GLN A 55 -6.46 -6.01 7.88
N GLU A 56 -6.39 -5.13 8.88
CA GLU A 56 -6.28 -3.68 8.67
C GLU A 56 -5.01 -3.31 7.88
N LEU A 57 -3.89 -4.00 8.14
CA LEU A 57 -2.65 -3.80 7.38
C LEU A 57 -2.83 -4.21 5.92
N ASN A 58 -3.46 -5.37 5.67
CA ASN A 58 -3.72 -5.85 4.32
C ASN A 58 -4.64 -4.91 3.54
N ASP A 59 -5.68 -4.36 4.17
CA ASP A 59 -6.57 -3.40 3.53
C ASP A 59 -5.82 -2.13 3.11
N LYS A 60 -4.99 -1.58 3.99
CA LYS A 60 -4.14 -0.42 3.70
C LYS A 60 -3.11 -0.73 2.60
N TRP A 61 -2.55 -1.93 2.57
CA TRP A 61 -1.64 -2.38 1.52
C TRP A 61 -2.33 -2.41 0.15
N LEU A 62 -3.53 -2.97 0.08
CA LEU A 62 -4.31 -3.03 -1.15
C LEU A 62 -4.71 -1.64 -1.63
N GLU A 63 -5.14 -0.75 -0.73
CA GLU A 63 -5.45 0.65 -1.06
C GLU A 63 -4.23 1.37 -1.64
N THR A 64 -3.07 1.23 -0.98
CA THR A 64 -1.81 1.85 -1.43
C THR A 64 -1.41 1.33 -2.80
N THR A 65 -1.50 0.03 -3.01
CA THR A 65 -1.17 -0.62 -4.29
C THR A 65 -2.09 -0.12 -5.42
N ARG A 66 -3.40 0.00 -5.16
CA ARG A 66 -4.36 0.54 -6.14
C ARG A 66 -4.03 1.96 -6.55
N LEU A 67 -3.73 2.85 -5.60
CA LEU A 67 -3.37 4.23 -5.91
C LEU A 67 -2.10 4.30 -6.79
N ILE A 68 -1.09 3.48 -6.49
CA ILE A 68 0.13 3.42 -7.31
C ILE A 68 -0.20 3.03 -8.74
N PHE A 69 -1.02 1.99 -8.94
CA PHE A 69 -1.42 1.55 -10.28
C PHE A 69 -2.20 2.63 -11.04
N GLU A 70 -3.17 3.29 -10.40
CA GLU A 70 -3.94 4.38 -11.02
C GLU A 70 -3.03 5.53 -11.48
N HIS A 71 -2.01 5.86 -10.68
CA HIS A 71 -1.02 6.87 -11.06
C HIS A 71 -0.17 6.43 -12.25
N GLN A 72 0.31 5.18 -12.24
CA GLN A 72 1.10 4.63 -13.35
C GLN A 72 0.29 4.58 -14.65
N GLU A 73 -0.96 4.12 -14.59
CA GLU A 73 -1.84 4.07 -15.76
C GLU A 73 -2.09 5.46 -16.35
N ARG A 74 -2.31 6.47 -15.49
CA ARG A 74 -2.48 7.85 -15.91
C ARG A 74 -1.25 8.38 -16.62
N ALA A 75 -0.07 8.20 -16.00
CA ALA A 75 1.20 8.63 -16.58
C ALA A 75 1.47 7.95 -17.92
N CYS A 76 1.27 6.63 -18.01
CA CYS A 76 1.42 5.87 -19.25
C CYS A 76 0.50 6.38 -20.37
N ARG A 77 -0.75 6.73 -20.04
CA ARG A 77 -1.70 7.30 -21.00
C ARG A 77 -1.25 8.66 -21.51
N GLU A 78 -0.84 9.55 -20.62
CA GLU A 78 -0.34 10.89 -20.97
C GLU A 78 0.92 10.81 -21.84
N VAL A 79 1.90 9.99 -21.43
CA VAL A 79 3.12 9.74 -22.22
C VAL A 79 2.77 9.17 -23.59
N GLY A 80 1.84 8.22 -23.67
CA GLY A 80 1.37 7.66 -24.94
C GLY A 80 0.77 8.71 -25.87
N GLN A 81 -0.03 9.64 -25.34
CA GLN A 81 -0.59 10.75 -26.10
C GLN A 81 0.49 11.70 -26.61
N ILE A 82 1.42 12.11 -25.74
CA ILE A 82 2.55 12.98 -26.10
C ILE A 82 3.42 12.34 -27.18
N LEU A 83 3.74 11.04 -27.05
CA LEU A 83 4.51 10.30 -28.04
C LEU A 83 3.78 10.23 -29.38
N ALA A 84 2.47 10.00 -29.38
CA ALA A 84 1.67 9.96 -30.61
C ALA A 84 1.64 11.34 -31.31
N GLU A 85 1.51 12.43 -30.55
CA GLU A 85 1.58 13.80 -31.07
C GLU A 85 2.96 14.13 -31.65
N ALA A 86 4.02 13.80 -30.93
CA ALA A 86 5.39 14.02 -31.39
C ALA A 86 5.67 13.27 -32.70
N ARG A 87 5.22 12.02 -32.81
CA ARG A 87 5.33 11.22 -34.05
C ARG A 87 4.56 11.85 -35.21
N ARG A 88 3.35 12.34 -34.99
CA ARG A 88 2.56 13.03 -36.04
C ARG A 88 3.28 14.28 -36.55
N ARG A 89 3.84 15.09 -35.64
CA ARG A 89 4.60 16.30 -36.00
C ARG A 89 5.89 15.97 -36.75
N ALA A 90 6.60 14.93 -36.33
CA ALA A 90 7.83 14.48 -37.00
C ALA A 90 7.54 13.90 -38.40
N GLY A 91 6.46 13.13 -38.57
CA GLY A 91 6.07 12.55 -39.85
C GLY A 91 5.45 13.56 -40.84
N GLY A 92 4.79 14.60 -40.35
CA GLY A 92 4.21 15.66 -41.18
C GLY A 92 5.21 16.68 -41.74
N GLY A 93 6.42 16.76 -41.19
CA GLY A 93 7.48 17.67 -41.66
C GLY A 93 8.25 17.19 -42.90
N ALA A 94 8.15 15.90 -43.26
CA ALA A 94 8.89 15.32 -44.39
C ALA A 94 8.17 15.48 -45.75
N ALA A 95 6.93 15.98 -45.78
CA ALA A 95 6.12 16.12 -47.00
C ALA A 95 6.00 17.56 -47.51
N ALA A 96 6.75 18.51 -46.95
CA ALA A 96 6.66 19.95 -47.28
C ALA A 96 8.00 20.59 -47.66
N GLY A 97 8.96 19.80 -48.17
CA GLY A 97 10.26 20.27 -48.67
C GLY A 97 10.49 19.87 -50.11
#